data_AF-A0A8S2R4V5-F1
#
_entry.id   AF-A0A8S2R4V5-F1
#
_cell.length_a   1.000
_cell.length_b   1.000
_cell.length_c   1.000
_cell.angle_alpha   90.00
_cell.angle_beta   90.00
_cell.angle_gamma   90.00
#
_symmetry.space_group_name_H-M   'P 1'
#
loop_
_entity.id
_entity.type
_entity.pdbx_description
1 polymer ?
#
loop_
_entity_poly.entity_id
_entity_poly.type
_entity_poly.pdbx_seq_one_letter_code
_entity_poly.pdbx_strand_id
1 'polypeptide(L)'
;IPDSNIILMLADDMACNPRNPRPAEIFNNVAEQINVYGDDVEVDYRGYDVTVENFVRILTNRLPDVTPVSKRLLSDESSNIFIYMTGHGGDGFLKFQDNEEISAVELADVIEQMWRKKRYHELFFVVDTCQAATLFEKFYSPNILAVGSSKRGEDSLSHHVDPKIGVYVIDRFTYYALEFLEKLKQDSQKTIDDFFHCCPKHLCISEVAWRTDLFTKRDYRKTLLTDFIGNVRRTDVVLLDKQTLESISLNSTIEKSSDESNVSKQQYAYSSQMPIWN
;
A
#
# COMPACT_ATOMS: atom_id res chain seq x y z
N ILE A 1 -2.62 3.77 -8.83
CA ILE A 1 -2.83 4.70 -7.70
C ILE A 1 -2.05 5.97 -8.05
N PRO A 2 -2.55 7.19 -7.82
CA PRO A 2 -1.76 8.40 -8.09
C PRO A 2 -0.50 8.41 -7.21
N ASP A 3 0.60 8.91 -7.74
CA ASP A 3 1.89 8.94 -7.05
C ASP A 3 1.83 9.67 -5.70
N SER A 4 1.04 10.74 -5.60
CA SER A 4 0.78 11.49 -4.36
C SER A 4 0.22 10.66 -3.19
N ASN A 5 -0.19 9.41 -3.43
CA ASN A 5 -0.73 8.48 -2.44
C ASN A 5 0.21 7.28 -2.20
N ILE A 6 1.40 7.29 -2.78
CA ILE A 6 2.43 6.27 -2.63
C ILE A 6 3.59 6.94 -1.91
N ILE A 7 4.12 6.28 -0.87
CA ILE A 7 5.36 6.71 -0.21
C ILE A 7 6.38 5.62 -0.41
N LEU A 8 7.46 5.90 -1.12
CA LEU A 8 8.53 4.96 -1.38
C LEU A 8 9.78 5.30 -0.57
N MET A 9 10.18 4.37 0.29
CA MET A 9 11.40 4.45 1.10
C MET A 9 12.41 3.41 0.62
N LEU A 10 13.54 3.84 0.04
CA LEU A 10 14.62 2.97 -0.42
C LEU A 10 15.87 3.18 0.44
N ALA A 11 16.16 2.19 1.29
CA ALA A 11 17.33 2.22 2.17
C ALA A 11 18.65 2.28 1.39
N ASP A 12 18.69 1.60 0.25
CA ASP A 12 19.87 1.53 -0.61
C ASP A 12 19.55 2.00 -2.03
N ASP A 13 20.44 2.80 -2.61
CA ASP A 13 20.38 3.19 -4.03
C ASP A 13 21.21 2.21 -4.87
N MET A 14 20.59 1.06 -5.18
CA MET A 14 21.21 0.05 -6.04
C MET A 14 21.35 0.52 -7.50
N ALA A 15 20.54 1.50 -7.93
CA ALA A 15 20.56 1.99 -9.30
C ALA A 15 21.83 2.82 -9.58
N CYS A 16 22.31 3.55 -8.57
CA CYS A 16 23.55 4.32 -8.60
C CYS A 16 24.76 3.58 -8.00
N ASN A 17 24.63 2.30 -7.64
CA ASN A 17 25.70 1.56 -7.00
C ASN A 17 26.86 1.28 -7.99
N PRO A 18 28.14 1.56 -7.65
CA PRO A 18 29.28 1.29 -8.54
C PRO A 18 29.45 -0.19 -8.92
N ARG A 19 28.86 -1.12 -8.16
CA ARG A 19 28.84 -2.55 -8.48
C ARG A 19 27.74 -2.93 -9.47
N ASN A 20 26.78 -2.03 -9.73
CA ASN A 20 25.75 -2.26 -10.73
C ASN A 20 26.34 -2.00 -12.14
N PRO A 21 26.45 -3.02 -12.99
CA PRO A 21 26.98 -2.88 -14.34
C PRO A 21 26.00 -2.19 -15.29
N ARG A 22 24.77 -1.90 -14.83
CA ARG A 22 23.68 -1.26 -15.58
C ARG A 22 23.27 0.03 -14.85
N PRO A 23 23.96 1.15 -15.11
CA PRO A 23 23.70 2.40 -14.41
C PRO A 23 22.25 2.86 -14.56
N ALA A 24 21.63 3.29 -13.45
CA ALA A 24 20.24 3.75 -13.40
C ALA A 24 19.19 2.70 -13.80
N GLU A 25 19.54 1.41 -13.79
CA GLU A 25 18.62 0.31 -14.08
C GLU A 25 18.57 -0.69 -12.93
N ILE A 26 17.36 -1.16 -12.61
CA ILE A 26 17.11 -2.24 -11.67
C ILE A 26 16.17 -3.25 -12.31
N PHE A 27 16.48 -4.54 -12.17
CA PHE A 27 15.69 -5.62 -12.73
C PHE A 27 15.26 -6.57 -11.61
N ASN A 28 14.00 -6.99 -11.65
CA ASN A 28 13.40 -7.95 -10.73
C ASN A 28 13.48 -9.41 -11.24
N ASN A 29 14.11 -9.63 -12.41
CA ASN A 29 14.22 -10.92 -13.07
C ASN A 29 15.54 -11.01 -13.86
N VAL A 30 16.14 -12.20 -13.92
CA VAL A 30 17.38 -12.49 -14.68
C VAL A 30 17.21 -12.24 -16.18
N ALA A 31 15.99 -12.35 -16.71
CA ALA A 31 15.69 -12.08 -18.11
C ALA A 31 15.67 -10.57 -18.45
N GLU A 32 15.85 -9.68 -17.46
CA GLU A 32 15.95 -8.22 -17.63
C GLU A 32 14.78 -7.62 -18.44
N GLN A 33 13.58 -8.18 -18.29
CA GLN A 33 12.43 -7.83 -19.14
C GLN A 33 11.89 -6.42 -18.87
N ILE A 34 11.98 -5.94 -17.62
CA ILE A 34 11.44 -4.66 -17.19
C ILE A 34 12.42 -3.98 -16.25
N ASN A 35 12.82 -2.74 -16.57
CA ASN A 35 13.53 -1.88 -15.64
C ASN A 35 12.52 -1.31 -14.63
N VAL A 36 12.58 -1.76 -13.38
CA VAL A 36 11.65 -1.34 -12.32
C VAL A 36 12.04 -0.02 -11.66
N TYR A 37 13.20 0.57 -12.01
CA TYR A 37 13.63 1.89 -11.53
C TYR A 37 13.39 3.01 -12.54
N GLY A 38 12.81 2.71 -13.71
CA GLY A 38 12.67 3.66 -14.82
C GLY A 38 11.97 4.99 -14.46
N ASP A 39 11.77 5.85 -15.47
CA ASP A 39 11.39 7.26 -15.32
C ASP A 39 10.12 7.55 -14.48
N ASP A 40 9.28 6.55 -14.25
CA ASP A 40 8.01 6.67 -13.54
C ASP A 40 8.10 6.44 -12.02
N VAL A 41 9.28 6.09 -11.47
CA VAL A 41 9.45 5.83 -10.03
C VAL A 41 9.88 7.08 -9.28
N GLU A 42 8.99 7.60 -8.43
CA GLU A 42 9.33 8.64 -7.45
C GLU A 42 9.75 8.00 -6.12
N VAL A 43 10.97 8.31 -5.65
CA VAL A 43 11.45 7.86 -4.34
C VAL A 43 11.45 9.03 -3.36
N ASP A 44 10.64 8.91 -2.32
CA ASP A 44 10.42 9.95 -1.32
C ASP A 44 11.54 10.02 -0.28
N TYR A 45 11.98 8.87 0.22
CA TYR A 45 13.03 8.75 1.23
C TYR A 45 14.12 7.82 0.70
N ARG A 46 15.35 8.32 0.61
CA ARG A 46 16.51 7.59 0.06
C ARG A 46 17.63 7.51 1.09
N GLY A 47 18.35 6.39 1.14
CA GLY A 47 19.56 6.28 1.95
C GLY A 47 19.30 6.64 3.40
N TYR A 48 20.10 7.56 3.95
CA TYR A 48 20.01 8.04 5.34
C TYR A 48 18.64 8.58 5.78
N ASP A 49 17.74 8.92 4.86
CA ASP A 49 16.38 9.35 5.20
C ASP A 49 15.46 8.15 5.56
N VAL A 50 15.88 6.90 5.30
CA VAL A 50 15.12 5.68 5.61
C VAL A 50 15.42 5.19 7.01
N THR A 51 14.86 5.89 8.00
CA THR A 51 15.00 5.57 9.43
C THR A 51 13.69 5.08 10.04
N VAL A 52 13.77 4.39 11.17
CA VAL A 52 12.57 3.99 11.94
C VAL A 52 11.77 5.24 12.33
N GLU A 53 12.46 6.31 12.74
CA GLU A 53 11.83 7.57 13.10
C GLU A 53 11.00 8.17 11.96
N ASN A 54 11.55 8.25 10.75
CA ASN A 54 10.83 8.80 9.61
C ASN A 54 9.64 7.92 9.24
N PHE A 55 9.80 6.59 9.22
CA PHE A 55 8.70 5.65 8.99
C PHE A 55 7.54 5.88 9.98
N VAL A 56 7.84 5.97 11.28
CA VAL A 56 6.85 6.24 12.33
C VAL A 56 6.20 7.62 12.17
N ARG A 57 6.97 8.66 11.84
CA ARG A 57 6.45 10.02 11.63
C ARG A 57 5.51 10.10 10.43
N ILE A 58 5.79 9.39 9.34
CA ILE A 58 4.92 9.29 8.17
C ILE A 58 3.58 8.66 8.56
N LEU A 59 3.62 7.47 9.17
CA LEU A 59 2.42 6.74 9.59
C LEU A 59 1.57 7.53 10.61
N THR A 60 2.20 8.28 11.52
CA THR A 60 1.49 9.07 12.54
C THR A 60 1.19 10.53 12.16
N ASN A 61 1.63 10.96 10.97
CA ASN A 61 1.62 12.35 10.47
C ASN A 61 2.18 13.34 11.50
N ARG A 62 3.36 13.01 12.02
CA ARG A 62 4.16 13.86 12.92
C ARG A 62 5.41 14.36 12.21
N LEU A 63 5.21 14.85 10.99
CA LEU A 63 6.27 15.44 10.16
C LEU A 63 6.29 16.96 10.36
N PRO A 64 7.47 17.62 10.39
CA PRO A 64 7.59 19.07 10.47
C PRO A 64 6.73 19.78 9.42
N ASP A 65 6.19 20.97 9.69
CA ASP A 65 5.29 21.68 8.74
C ASP A 65 5.95 21.96 7.38
N VAL A 66 7.27 22.10 7.36
CA VAL A 66 8.07 22.29 6.14
C VAL A 66 8.18 21.04 5.25
N THR A 67 7.80 19.86 5.74
CA THR A 67 7.85 18.63 4.93
C THR A 67 6.89 18.74 3.75
N PRO A 68 7.35 18.50 2.51
CA PRO A 68 6.51 18.55 1.31
C PRO A 68 5.31 17.62 1.39
N VAL A 69 4.23 17.97 0.69
CA VAL A 69 3.00 17.16 0.63
C VAL A 69 3.26 15.77 0.04
N SER A 70 4.09 15.67 -1.01
CA SER A 70 4.43 14.37 -1.62
C SER A 70 5.04 13.38 -0.62
N LYS A 71 5.81 13.86 0.35
CA LYS A 71 6.44 13.03 1.38
C LYS A 71 5.56 12.73 2.59
N ARG A 72 4.26 13.03 2.54
CA ARG A 72 3.30 12.83 3.63
C ARG A 72 2.26 11.79 3.24
N LEU A 73 2.03 10.83 4.12
CA LEU A 73 0.85 9.99 4.04
C LEU A 73 -0.37 10.79 4.53
N LEU A 74 -1.19 11.33 3.62
CA LEU A 74 -2.37 12.14 3.96
C LEU A 74 -3.67 11.30 4.05
N SER A 75 -3.63 10.22 4.84
CA SER A 75 -4.76 9.32 5.04
C SER A 75 -5.70 9.74 6.18
N ASP A 76 -6.95 9.28 6.10
CA ASP A 76 -8.06 9.51 7.03
C ASP A 76 -8.90 8.25 7.28
N GLU A 77 -10.06 8.38 7.96
CA GLU A 77 -10.95 7.27 8.31
C GLU A 77 -11.66 6.60 7.14
N SER A 78 -11.57 7.18 5.94
CA SER A 78 -12.09 6.62 4.69
C SER A 78 -11.02 5.94 3.84
N SER A 79 -9.75 6.06 4.25
CA SER A 79 -8.60 5.61 3.47
C SER A 79 -8.26 4.14 3.73
N ASN A 80 -8.18 3.32 2.68
CA ASN A 80 -7.54 2.01 2.77
C ASN A 80 -6.04 2.17 2.61
N ILE A 81 -5.26 1.55 3.51
CA ILE A 81 -3.80 1.64 3.50
C ILE A 81 -3.20 0.29 3.17
N PHE A 82 -2.27 0.29 2.22
CA PHE A 82 -1.39 -0.84 1.94
C PHE A 82 0.02 -0.50 2.44
N ILE A 83 0.58 -1.34 3.30
CA ILE A 83 1.97 -1.22 3.76
C ILE A 83 2.70 -2.47 3.29
N TYR A 84 3.74 -2.28 2.49
CA TYR A 84 4.67 -3.34 2.10
C TYR A 84 6.05 -3.04 2.66
N MET A 85 6.64 -4.02 3.35
CA MET A 85 7.99 -3.93 3.89
C MET A 85 8.79 -5.16 3.46
N THR A 86 10.02 -4.96 3.03
CA THR A 86 10.94 -6.04 2.71
C THR A 86 12.33 -5.72 3.24
N GLY A 87 13.06 -6.74 3.68
CA GLY A 87 14.40 -6.62 4.20
C GLY A 87 14.78 -7.75 5.13
N HIS A 88 15.83 -7.52 5.92
CA HIS A 88 16.26 -8.46 6.94
C HIS A 88 15.53 -8.23 8.26
N GLY A 89 15.24 -9.32 8.98
CA GLY A 89 14.54 -9.29 10.25
C GLY A 89 14.69 -10.61 10.98
N GLY A 90 13.91 -10.76 12.04
CA GLY A 90 13.93 -11.95 12.87
C GLY A 90 12.72 -11.99 13.78
N ASP A 91 12.84 -12.67 14.91
CA ASP A 91 11.76 -12.83 15.87
C ASP A 91 11.35 -11.48 16.49
N GLY A 92 10.28 -10.91 15.94
CA GLY A 92 9.64 -9.70 16.44
C GLY A 92 10.33 -8.39 16.03
N PHE A 93 11.17 -8.37 14.99
CA PHE A 93 11.80 -7.14 14.49
C PHE A 93 12.14 -7.17 13.00
N LEU A 94 12.27 -5.98 12.41
CA LEU A 94 12.76 -5.76 11.04
C LEU A 94 13.82 -4.65 11.06
N LYS A 95 14.93 -4.85 10.35
CA LYS A 95 16.07 -3.93 10.34
C LYS A 95 15.89 -2.79 9.33
N PHE A 96 16.38 -1.62 9.69
CA PHE A 96 16.52 -0.44 8.84
C PHE A 96 18.01 -0.12 8.70
N GLN A 97 18.52 -0.18 7.46
CA GLN A 97 19.91 0.15 7.10
C GLN A 97 21.00 -0.53 7.98
N ASP A 98 20.72 -1.73 8.49
CA ASP A 98 21.58 -2.48 9.43
C ASP A 98 22.02 -1.73 10.71
N ASN A 99 21.43 -0.57 11.00
CA ASN A 99 21.79 0.27 12.16
C ASN A 99 20.65 0.38 13.18
N GLU A 100 19.41 0.34 12.70
CA GLU A 100 18.20 0.42 13.52
C GLU A 100 17.32 -0.80 13.27
N GLU A 101 16.38 -1.05 14.18
CA GLU A 101 15.33 -2.04 14.00
C GLU A 101 14.02 -1.49 14.52
N ILE A 102 12.92 -1.86 13.86
CA ILE A 102 11.57 -1.64 14.37
C ILE A 102 11.06 -2.96 14.94
N SER A 103 10.62 -2.93 16.19
CA SER A 103 10.05 -4.09 16.86
C SER A 103 8.56 -4.27 16.52
N ALA A 104 8.06 -5.50 16.68
CA ALA A 104 6.65 -5.84 16.53
C ALA A 104 5.75 -5.03 17.49
N VAL A 105 6.27 -4.69 18.67
CA VAL A 105 5.55 -3.88 19.67
C VAL A 105 5.46 -2.44 19.21
N GLU A 106 6.57 -1.84 18.78
CA GLU A 106 6.56 -0.46 18.25
C GLU A 106 5.65 -0.35 17.02
N LEU A 107 5.69 -1.32 16.12
CA LEU A 107 4.83 -1.34 14.95
C LEU A 107 3.35 -1.42 15.34
N ALA A 108 2.99 -2.26 16.32
CA ALA A 108 1.63 -2.34 16.85
C ALA A 108 1.17 -1.00 17.47
N ASP A 109 2.02 -0.36 18.27
CA ASP A 109 1.73 0.93 18.91
C ASP A 109 1.56 2.07 17.89
N VAL A 110 2.31 2.01 16.78
CA VAL A 110 2.20 2.99 15.67
C VAL A 110 0.88 2.82 14.95
N ILE A 111 0.49 1.58 14.62
CA ILE A 111 -0.80 1.31 13.98
C ILE A 111 -1.96 1.69 14.91
N GLU A 112 -1.83 1.46 16.22
CA GLU A 112 -2.82 1.94 17.18
C GLU A 112 -2.95 3.45 17.19
N GLN A 113 -1.83 4.18 17.11
CA GLN A 113 -1.88 5.63 16.97
C GLN A 113 -2.58 6.06 15.69
N MET A 114 -2.39 5.34 14.58
CA MET A 114 -3.14 5.59 13.35
C MET A 114 -4.65 5.37 13.55
N TRP A 115 -5.02 4.27 14.20
CA TRP A 115 -6.42 3.94 14.47
C TRP A 115 -7.10 5.00 15.34
N ARG A 116 -6.50 5.35 16.49
CA ARG A 116 -7.04 6.36 17.41
C ARG A 116 -7.15 7.74 16.80
N LYS A 117 -6.26 8.07 15.86
CA LYS A 117 -6.29 9.32 15.09
C LYS A 117 -7.11 9.23 13.81
N LYS A 118 -7.90 8.16 13.61
CA LYS A 118 -8.80 8.02 12.46
C LYS A 118 -8.06 8.16 11.13
N ARG A 119 -6.92 7.46 10.99
CA ARG A 119 -6.04 7.59 9.83
C ARG A 119 -6.16 6.46 8.82
N TYR A 120 -6.99 5.47 9.08
CA TYR A 120 -7.32 4.43 8.12
C TYR A 120 -8.74 3.89 8.35
N HIS A 121 -9.36 3.45 7.26
CA HIS A 121 -10.56 2.64 7.25
C HIS A 121 -10.21 1.16 7.49
N GLU A 122 -9.35 0.64 6.62
CA GLU A 122 -8.78 -0.72 6.63
C GLU A 122 -7.28 -0.65 6.31
N LEU A 123 -6.50 -1.55 6.90
CA LEU A 123 -5.06 -1.64 6.70
C LEU A 123 -4.68 -3.04 6.25
N PHE A 124 -3.94 -3.14 5.15
CA PHE A 124 -3.35 -4.37 4.67
C PHE A 124 -1.83 -4.31 4.78
N PHE A 125 -1.27 -5.12 5.69
CA PHE A 125 0.14 -5.18 6.01
C PHE A 125 0.79 -6.41 5.36
N VAL A 126 1.75 -6.20 4.48
CA VAL A 126 2.50 -7.25 3.79
C VAL A 126 3.97 -7.11 4.15
N VAL A 127 4.60 -8.19 4.59
CA VAL A 127 6.02 -8.15 4.96
C VAL A 127 6.79 -9.36 4.44
N ASP A 128 7.92 -9.11 3.79
CA ASP A 128 8.86 -10.14 3.33
C ASP A 128 10.17 -10.08 4.11
N THR A 129 10.37 -11.02 5.04
CA THR A 129 11.57 -11.13 5.88
C THR A 129 11.62 -12.51 6.55
N CYS A 130 12.77 -12.90 7.11
CA CYS A 130 12.84 -14.02 8.05
C CYS A 130 11.91 -13.79 9.25
N GLN A 131 11.19 -14.84 9.65
CA GLN A 131 10.20 -14.82 10.74
C GLN A 131 9.13 -13.72 10.64
N ALA A 132 8.73 -13.38 9.41
CA ALA A 132 7.80 -12.29 9.10
C ALA A 132 6.52 -12.28 9.94
N ALA A 133 5.95 -13.47 10.22
CA ALA A 133 4.72 -13.60 11.01
C ALA A 133 4.79 -12.92 12.38
N THR A 134 5.97 -12.91 12.99
CA THR A 134 6.19 -12.41 14.35
C THR A 134 6.00 -10.89 14.45
N LEU A 135 6.10 -10.15 13.34
CA LEU A 135 5.91 -8.68 13.31
C LEU A 135 4.47 -8.25 13.55
N PHE A 136 3.49 -9.04 13.08
CA PHE A 136 2.07 -8.71 13.20
C PHE A 136 1.34 -9.52 14.30
N GLU A 137 2.03 -10.42 15.00
CA GLU A 137 1.49 -11.13 16.17
C GLU A 137 1.05 -10.17 17.29
N LYS A 138 1.69 -9.00 17.39
CA LYS A 138 1.42 -7.99 18.42
C LYS A 138 0.36 -6.96 18.02
N PHE A 139 -0.15 -7.00 16.79
CA PHE A 139 -1.22 -6.08 16.39
C PHE A 139 -2.48 -6.30 17.24
N TYR A 140 -3.12 -5.20 17.62
CA TYR A 140 -4.33 -5.23 18.45
C TYR A 140 -5.38 -4.20 18.01
N SER A 141 -5.07 -3.33 17.04
CA SER A 141 -6.03 -2.40 16.45
C SER A 141 -6.92 -3.11 15.42
N PRO A 142 -8.17 -2.67 15.24
CA PRO A 142 -9.11 -3.34 14.34
C PRO A 142 -8.87 -3.00 12.87
N ASN A 143 -9.56 -3.74 12.00
CA ASN A 143 -9.57 -3.61 10.53
C ASN A 143 -8.20 -3.81 9.90
N ILE A 144 -7.40 -4.72 10.44
CA ILE A 144 -6.09 -5.07 9.90
C ILE A 144 -6.12 -6.47 9.30
N LEU A 145 -5.65 -6.58 8.06
CA LEU A 145 -5.21 -7.81 7.43
C LEU A 145 -3.68 -7.81 7.41
N ALA A 146 -3.06 -8.93 7.76
CA ALA A 146 -1.60 -9.04 7.67
C ALA A 146 -1.19 -10.35 7.00
N VAL A 147 -0.10 -10.31 6.24
CA VAL A 147 0.53 -11.48 5.63
C VAL A 147 2.04 -11.32 5.61
N GLY A 148 2.75 -12.42 5.89
CA GLY A 148 4.19 -12.48 6.00
C GLY A 148 4.74 -13.68 5.23
N SER A 149 5.94 -13.52 4.67
CA SER A 149 6.58 -14.55 3.84
C SER A 149 7.03 -15.82 4.59
N SER A 150 7.14 -15.78 5.91
CA SER A 150 7.66 -16.89 6.73
C SER A 150 7.04 -16.94 8.13
N LYS A 151 6.98 -18.14 8.72
CA LYS A 151 6.58 -18.35 10.12
C LYS A 151 7.75 -18.15 11.09
N ARG A 152 7.44 -18.03 12.37
CA ARG A 152 8.41 -18.09 13.47
C ARG A 152 9.30 -19.33 13.32
N GLY A 153 10.63 -19.14 13.39
CA GLY A 153 11.61 -20.19 13.18
C GLY A 153 11.89 -20.59 11.72
N GLU A 154 11.28 -19.93 10.73
CA GLU A 154 11.58 -20.11 9.30
C GLU A 154 12.28 -18.87 8.73
N ASP A 155 13.16 -19.10 7.75
CA ASP A 155 13.80 -18.04 6.96
C ASP A 155 12.92 -17.66 5.76
N SER A 156 13.01 -16.39 5.31
CA SER A 156 12.60 -16.02 3.95
C SER A 156 13.84 -16.08 3.05
N LEU A 157 13.67 -16.55 1.82
CA LEU A 157 14.78 -16.83 0.91
C LEU A 157 14.71 -15.99 -0.34
N SER A 158 15.89 -15.63 -0.84
CA SER A 158 16.03 -14.95 -2.11
C SER A 158 15.82 -15.86 -3.33
N HIS A 159 15.55 -15.26 -4.48
CA HIS A 159 15.28 -15.91 -5.77
C HIS A 159 16.06 -15.20 -6.89
N HIS A 160 16.21 -15.88 -8.04
CA HIS A 160 16.87 -15.33 -9.25
C HIS A 160 18.26 -14.75 -8.99
N VAL A 161 19.29 -15.60 -9.02
CA VAL A 161 20.68 -15.14 -8.99
C VAL A 161 21.04 -14.50 -10.35
N ASP A 162 21.55 -13.27 -10.34
CA ASP A 162 22.19 -12.68 -11.53
C ASP A 162 23.70 -13.01 -11.48
N PRO A 163 24.20 -13.89 -12.38
CA PRO A 163 25.59 -14.31 -12.37
C PRO A 163 26.57 -13.18 -12.75
N LYS A 164 26.11 -12.09 -13.38
CA LYS A 164 26.98 -10.95 -13.74
C LYS A 164 27.38 -10.13 -12.51
N ILE A 165 26.48 -10.02 -11.54
CA ILE A 165 26.70 -9.27 -10.28
C ILE A 165 26.89 -10.16 -9.06
N GLY A 166 26.59 -11.46 -9.17
CA GLY A 166 26.80 -12.43 -8.11
C GLY A 166 25.85 -12.29 -6.92
N VAL A 167 24.70 -11.64 -7.10
CA VAL A 167 23.69 -11.44 -6.06
C VAL A 167 22.31 -11.90 -6.54
N TYR A 168 21.40 -12.12 -5.60
CA TYR A 168 19.98 -12.33 -5.89
C TYR A 168 19.30 -10.99 -6.17
N VAL A 169 18.36 -10.97 -7.11
CA VAL A 169 17.70 -9.72 -7.55
C VAL A 169 16.29 -9.51 -6.98
N ILE A 170 15.72 -10.54 -6.35
CA ILE A 170 14.38 -10.50 -5.76
C ILE A 170 14.21 -11.60 -4.71
N ASP A 171 13.31 -11.43 -3.75
CA ASP A 171 12.95 -12.48 -2.80
C ASP A 171 11.83 -13.40 -3.30
N ARG A 172 11.78 -14.64 -2.81
CA ARG A 172 10.83 -15.66 -3.30
C ARG A 172 9.39 -15.22 -3.16
N PHE A 173 8.99 -14.82 -1.96
CA PHE A 173 7.63 -14.37 -1.71
C PHE A 173 7.32 -13.14 -2.55
N THR A 174 8.20 -12.14 -2.55
CA THR A 174 8.05 -10.94 -3.38
C THR A 174 7.91 -11.25 -4.87
N TYR A 175 8.67 -12.20 -5.41
CA TYR A 175 8.56 -12.63 -6.81
C TYR A 175 7.18 -13.20 -7.13
N TYR A 176 6.68 -14.16 -6.35
CA TYR A 176 5.37 -14.78 -6.62
C TYR A 176 4.20 -13.86 -6.26
N ALA A 177 4.36 -12.99 -5.27
CA ALA A 177 3.41 -11.92 -4.99
C ALA A 177 3.32 -10.97 -6.18
N LEU A 178 4.45 -10.51 -6.72
CA LEU A 178 4.47 -9.65 -7.90
C LEU A 178 3.87 -10.35 -9.12
N GLU A 179 4.23 -11.61 -9.39
CA GLU A 179 3.66 -12.40 -10.48
C GLU A 179 2.13 -12.54 -10.38
N PHE A 180 1.61 -12.63 -9.16
CA PHE A 180 0.17 -12.63 -8.90
C PHE A 180 -0.44 -11.25 -9.19
N LEU A 181 0.21 -10.18 -8.72
CA LEU A 181 -0.28 -8.81 -8.84
C LEU A 181 -0.27 -8.28 -10.28
N GLU A 182 0.74 -8.63 -11.08
CA GLU A 182 0.86 -8.23 -12.50
C GLU A 182 -0.28 -8.77 -13.39
N LYS A 183 -0.94 -9.85 -12.95
CA LYS A 183 -2.09 -10.45 -13.65
C LYS A 183 -3.40 -9.71 -13.35
N LEU A 184 -3.41 -8.76 -12.41
CA LEU A 184 -4.60 -8.05 -12.00
C LEU A 184 -4.95 -6.91 -12.96
N LYS A 185 -6.24 -6.75 -13.18
CA LYS A 185 -6.85 -5.61 -13.88
C LYS A 185 -7.74 -4.82 -12.91
N GLN A 186 -8.17 -3.63 -13.33
CA GLN A 186 -9.03 -2.77 -12.49
C GLN A 186 -10.36 -3.44 -12.12
N ASP A 187 -10.88 -4.32 -12.98
CA ASP A 187 -12.12 -5.10 -12.78
C ASP A 187 -11.88 -6.48 -12.15
N SER A 188 -10.63 -6.79 -11.74
CA SER A 188 -10.27 -8.07 -11.16
C SER A 188 -11.08 -8.36 -9.90
N GLN A 189 -11.64 -9.56 -9.85
CA GLN A 189 -12.40 -10.08 -8.70
C GLN A 189 -11.53 -10.91 -7.76
N LYS A 190 -10.20 -10.79 -7.86
CA LYS A 190 -9.27 -11.50 -6.97
C LYS A 190 -9.36 -10.93 -5.56
N THR A 191 -9.43 -11.86 -4.61
CA THR A 191 -9.67 -11.56 -3.20
C THR A 191 -8.36 -11.52 -2.41
N ILE A 192 -8.45 -11.07 -1.16
CA ILE A 192 -7.34 -11.18 -0.20
C ILE A 192 -6.97 -12.65 0.04
N ASP A 193 -7.95 -13.55 0.09
CA ASP A 193 -7.70 -14.99 0.26
C ASP A 193 -6.97 -15.59 -0.95
N ASP A 194 -7.29 -15.17 -2.17
CA ASP A 194 -6.50 -15.55 -3.35
C ASP A 194 -5.02 -15.11 -3.21
N PHE A 195 -4.78 -13.90 -2.70
CA PHE A 195 -3.42 -13.37 -2.50
C PHE A 195 -2.65 -14.12 -1.41
N PHE A 196 -3.30 -14.53 -0.32
CA PHE A 196 -2.65 -15.35 0.73
C PHE A 196 -2.07 -16.66 0.18
N HIS A 197 -2.60 -17.16 -0.93
CA HIS A 197 -2.13 -18.37 -1.60
C HIS A 197 -1.23 -18.08 -2.82
N CYS A 198 -0.75 -16.85 -3.01
CA CYS A 198 0.13 -16.50 -4.14
C CYS A 198 1.46 -17.26 -4.13
N CYS A 199 1.96 -17.63 -2.95
CA CYS A 199 3.23 -18.33 -2.78
C CYS A 199 3.09 -19.54 -1.85
N PRO A 200 2.61 -20.70 -2.36
CA PRO A 200 2.58 -21.94 -1.58
C PRO A 200 3.98 -22.39 -1.15
N LYS A 201 4.06 -23.18 -0.07
CA LYS A 201 5.33 -23.61 0.57
C LYS A 201 6.38 -24.17 -0.38
N HIS A 202 5.99 -24.91 -1.41
CA HIS A 202 6.93 -25.49 -2.37
C HIS A 202 7.60 -24.45 -3.29
N LEU A 203 6.98 -23.28 -3.46
CA LEU A 203 7.54 -22.15 -4.22
C LEU A 203 8.35 -21.22 -3.31
N CYS A 204 7.77 -20.86 -2.15
CA CYS A 204 8.42 -19.96 -1.20
C CYS A 204 9.58 -20.62 -0.44
N ILE A 205 9.54 -21.94 -0.25
CA ILE A 205 10.46 -22.70 0.64
C ILE A 205 10.33 -22.29 2.12
N SER A 206 9.40 -21.38 2.40
CA SER A 206 8.88 -20.99 3.71
C SER A 206 7.36 -21.08 3.68
N GLU A 207 6.73 -21.11 4.85
CA GLU A 207 5.29 -21.09 4.99
C GLU A 207 4.79 -19.64 5.11
N VAL A 208 4.07 -19.17 4.09
CA VAL A 208 3.36 -17.88 4.16
C VAL A 208 2.35 -17.94 5.30
N ALA A 209 2.39 -16.92 6.16
CA ALA A 209 1.51 -16.80 7.32
C ALA A 209 0.66 -15.54 7.18
N TRP A 210 -0.59 -15.60 7.59
CA TRP A 210 -1.48 -14.44 7.59
C TRP A 210 -2.30 -14.36 8.86
N ARG A 211 -2.81 -13.16 9.15
CA ARG A 211 -3.61 -12.84 10.32
C ARG A 211 -4.85 -12.05 9.88
N THR A 212 -6.03 -12.53 10.29
CA THR A 212 -7.33 -12.00 9.87
C THR A 212 -8.31 -11.78 11.03
N ASP A 213 -7.97 -12.15 12.26
CA ASP A 213 -8.83 -12.00 13.44
C ASP A 213 -9.17 -10.54 13.77
N LEU A 214 -8.33 -9.60 13.37
CA LEU A 214 -8.55 -8.16 13.53
C LEU A 214 -9.46 -7.56 12.44
N PHE A 215 -9.74 -8.30 11.37
CA PHE A 215 -10.54 -7.85 10.24
C PHE A 215 -11.99 -8.36 10.34
N THR A 216 -12.76 -7.76 11.24
CA THR A 216 -14.08 -8.28 11.65
C THR A 216 -15.26 -7.66 10.92
N LYS A 217 -15.08 -6.52 10.25
CA LYS A 217 -16.18 -5.78 9.61
C LYS A 217 -16.73 -6.44 8.35
N ARG A 218 -15.88 -7.18 7.62
CA ARG A 218 -16.27 -7.91 6.41
C ARG A 218 -15.41 -9.15 6.22
N ASP A 219 -15.92 -10.09 5.42
CA ASP A 219 -15.23 -11.35 5.13
C ASP A 219 -14.03 -11.11 4.22
N TYR A 220 -12.83 -11.43 4.70
CA TYR A 220 -11.59 -11.28 3.93
C TYR A 220 -11.61 -12.15 2.65
N ARG A 221 -12.34 -13.28 2.65
CA ARG A 221 -12.50 -14.16 1.47
C ARG A 221 -13.36 -13.55 0.37
N LYS A 222 -14.09 -12.47 0.66
CA LYS A 222 -14.90 -11.71 -0.30
C LYS A 222 -14.35 -10.31 -0.54
N THR A 223 -13.32 -9.93 0.20
CA THR A 223 -12.69 -8.63 0.11
C THR A 223 -11.78 -8.63 -1.10
N LEU A 224 -12.00 -7.69 -2.02
CA LEU A 224 -11.21 -7.59 -3.23
C LEU A 224 -9.84 -7.01 -2.90
N LEU A 225 -8.80 -7.59 -3.49
CA LEU A 225 -7.45 -7.05 -3.34
C LEU A 225 -7.35 -5.64 -3.96
N THR A 226 -8.09 -5.38 -5.03
CA THR A 226 -8.17 -4.06 -5.69
C THR A 226 -8.70 -2.95 -4.77
N ASP A 227 -9.33 -3.27 -3.63
CA ASP A 227 -9.71 -2.29 -2.61
C ASP A 227 -8.48 -1.66 -1.90
N PHE A 228 -7.30 -2.30 -1.96
CA PHE A 228 -6.05 -1.82 -1.35
C PHE A 228 -5.01 -1.37 -2.37
N ILE A 229 -4.90 -2.07 -3.50
CA ILE A 229 -3.84 -1.84 -4.50
C ILE A 229 -4.36 -1.24 -5.82
N GLY A 230 -5.67 -1.09 -5.96
CA GLY A 230 -6.30 -0.50 -7.13
C GLY A 230 -6.70 0.95 -6.89
N ASN A 231 -6.83 1.73 -7.97
CA ASN A 231 -7.49 3.03 -7.93
C ASN A 231 -8.97 2.87 -8.30
N VAL A 232 -9.69 1.98 -7.61
CA VAL A 232 -11.11 1.73 -7.88
C VAL A 232 -11.94 2.57 -6.92
N ARG A 233 -12.36 3.75 -7.38
CA ARG A 233 -13.35 4.55 -6.64
C ARG A 233 -14.72 3.91 -6.84
N ARG A 234 -15.22 3.21 -5.81
CA ARG A 234 -16.63 2.82 -5.78
C ARG A 234 -17.44 4.09 -5.60
N THR A 235 -18.21 4.45 -6.61
CA THR A 235 -19.19 5.53 -6.51
C THR A 235 -20.47 4.91 -5.98
N ASP A 236 -20.79 5.20 -4.72
CA ASP A 236 -22.12 4.90 -4.21
C ASP A 236 -23.11 5.83 -4.92
N VAL A 237 -23.92 5.27 -5.81
CA VAL A 237 -25.01 6.00 -6.45
C VAL A 237 -26.11 6.15 -5.39
N VAL A 238 -26.08 7.26 -4.66
CA VAL A 238 -27.20 7.65 -3.81
C VAL A 238 -28.33 8.09 -4.73
N LEU A 239 -29.40 7.30 -4.80
CA LEU A 239 -30.65 7.72 -5.42
C LEU A 239 -31.26 8.83 -4.56
N LEU A 240 -30.99 10.07 -4.91
CA LEU A 240 -31.65 11.23 -4.32
C LEU A 240 -33.12 11.22 -4.74
N ASP A 241 -34.03 11.35 -3.77
CA ASP A 241 -35.44 11.54 -4.08
C ASP A 241 -35.67 12.91 -4.75
N LYS A 242 -36.83 13.05 -5.41
CA LYS A 242 -37.19 14.29 -6.12
C LYS A 242 -37.22 15.51 -5.21
N GLN A 243 -37.61 15.36 -3.93
CA GLN A 243 -37.66 16.47 -2.97
C GLN A 243 -36.27 16.99 -2.64
N THR A 244 -35.29 16.10 -2.50
CA THR A 244 -33.89 16.46 -2.23
C THR A 244 -33.29 17.16 -3.45
N LEU A 245 -33.57 16.67 -4.66
CA LEU A 245 -33.13 17.32 -5.92
C LEU A 245 -33.72 18.72 -6.11
N GLU A 246 -35.00 18.92 -5.77
CA GLU A 246 -35.67 20.23 -5.82
C GLU A 246 -35.09 21.22 -4.79
N SER A 247 -34.70 20.73 -3.61
CA SER A 247 -34.05 21.58 -2.59
C SER A 247 -32.64 22.05 -2.99
N ILE A 248 -31.89 21.22 -3.71
CA ILE A 248 -30.54 21.56 -4.20
C ILE A 248 -30.60 22.59 -5.33
N SER A 249 -31.60 22.49 -6.21
CA SER A 249 -31.76 23.35 -7.38
C SER A 249 -32.29 24.75 -7.06
N LEU A 250 -32.85 24.97 -5.88
CA LEU A 250 -33.27 26.29 -5.42
C LEU A 250 -32.11 27.21 -4.98
N ASN A 251 -30.91 26.66 -4.74
CA ASN A 251 -29.74 27.42 -4.27
C ASN A 251 -28.77 27.86 -5.38
N SER A 252 -28.94 27.38 -6.62
CA SER A 252 -28.10 27.79 -7.76
C SER A 252 -28.77 28.92 -8.55
N THR A 253 -28.61 30.16 -8.10
CA THR A 253 -28.96 31.33 -8.92
C THR A 253 -27.78 31.67 -9.82
N ILE A 254 -27.81 31.23 -11.08
CA ILE A 254 -26.94 31.77 -12.15
C ILE A 254 -27.79 32.07 -13.38
N GLU A 255 -27.52 33.23 -13.95
CA GLU A 255 -28.22 33.94 -15.02
C GLU A 255 -28.52 33.07 -16.26
N LYS A 256 -29.76 33.16 -16.75
CA LYS A 256 -30.18 32.54 -18.01
C LYS A 256 -29.66 33.36 -19.20
N SER A 257 -28.72 32.81 -19.97
CA SER A 257 -28.59 33.11 -21.40
C SER A 257 -29.31 32.02 -22.20
N SER A 258 -30.26 32.44 -23.02
CA SER A 258 -31.09 31.63 -23.90
C SER A 258 -30.28 30.97 -25.01
N ASP A 259 -30.39 29.65 -25.13
CA ASP A 259 -30.55 28.98 -26.42
C ASP A 259 -31.12 27.57 -26.22
N GLU A 260 -32.27 27.33 -26.84
CA GLU A 260 -33.00 26.06 -26.81
C GLU A 260 -32.39 25.05 -27.80
N SER A 261 -32.10 23.84 -27.33
CA SER A 261 -32.25 22.65 -28.18
C SER A 261 -32.52 21.38 -27.34
N ASN A 262 -33.60 20.69 -27.73
CA ASN A 262 -34.15 19.48 -27.14
C ASN A 262 -33.16 18.30 -27.14
N VAL A 263 -32.73 17.85 -25.95
CA VAL A 263 -32.34 16.45 -25.69
C VAL A 263 -32.69 16.12 -24.23
N SER A 264 -33.49 15.09 -24.00
CA SER A 264 -33.76 14.54 -22.66
C SER A 264 -32.46 13.95 -22.06
N LYS A 265 -31.72 14.76 -21.30
CA LYS A 265 -30.56 14.32 -20.51
C LYS A 265 -30.99 14.19 -19.05
N GLN A 266 -30.91 12.98 -18.50
CA GLN A 266 -30.87 12.79 -17.05
C GLN A 266 -29.73 13.65 -16.50
N GLN A 267 -30.09 14.58 -15.63
CA GLN A 267 -29.16 15.54 -15.05
C GLN A 267 -28.48 14.90 -13.85
N TYR A 268 -27.26 14.40 -14.04
CA TYR A 268 -26.42 13.90 -12.96
C TYR A 268 -25.77 15.08 -12.26
N ALA A 269 -25.98 15.20 -10.94
CA ALA A 269 -25.34 16.22 -10.12
C ALA A 269 -24.31 15.58 -9.20
N TYR A 270 -23.10 16.14 -9.16
CA TYR A 270 -22.07 15.76 -8.20
C TYR A 270 -22.34 16.47 -6.87
N SER A 271 -22.36 15.72 -5.77
CA SER A 271 -22.36 16.30 -4.43
C SER A 271 -20.99 16.90 -4.12
N SER A 272 -20.96 18.14 -3.61
CA SER A 272 -19.74 18.80 -3.17
C SER A 272 -19.22 18.14 -1.88
N GLN A 273 -18.07 17.45 -1.96
CA GLN A 273 -17.39 16.80 -0.84
C GLN A 273 -16.25 17.63 -0.25
N MET A 274 -16.42 18.95 -0.10
CA MET A 274 -15.47 19.74 0.68
C MET A 274 -16.16 20.36 1.90
N PRO A 275 -15.62 20.20 3.12
CA PRO A 275 -16.05 21.02 4.23
C PRO A 275 -15.66 22.47 3.94
N ILE A 276 -16.66 23.35 3.91
CA ILE A 276 -16.46 24.79 3.96
C ILE A 276 -15.96 25.10 5.37
N TRP A 277 -14.70 25.51 5.48
CA TRP A 277 -14.15 26.01 6.73
C TRP A 277 -14.73 27.42 6.96
N ASN A 278 -15.52 27.57 8.03
CA ASN A 278 -15.89 28.87 8.61
C ASN A 278 -14.89 29.25 9.70
#